data_AF-A0A7C6SN80-F1
#
_entry.id   AF-A0A7C6SN80-F1
#
_cell.length_a   1.000
_cell.length_b   1.000
_cell.length_c   1.000
_cell.angle_alpha   90.00
_cell.angle_beta   90.00
_cell.angle_gamma   90.00
#
_symmetry.space_group_name_H-M   'P 1'
#
loop_
_entity.id
_entity.type
_entity.pdbx_description
1 polymer ?
#
loop_
_entity_poly.entity_id
_entity_poly.type
_entity_poly.pdbx_seq_one_letter_code
_entity_poly.pdbx_strand_id
1 'polypeptide(L)'
;MHVQLEGSIKNLNLSVRSTNALYRAGIKTIKDLLDTPQNSIEKIYGLGVKSLNEIYSIRENLKLIYNHDFEVIEEHLKTFIYNDGLEYIDIKLEDLGLSRRSYNCLKRSKVFYFSELNILSDEDLMKIRNFGISSLREIKGLKEKVELKEYNRNNDKDEDEIKLLDSSDRKFIAEVTRILGLDAYAVFTTILEEYRDQLKEIKESGD
;
A
#
# COMPACT_ATOMS: atom_id res chain seq x y z
N MET A 1 23.00 -2.86 25.84
CA MET A 1 23.85 -2.06 24.93
C MET A 1 23.17 -0.73 24.75
N HIS A 2 23.72 0.37 25.26
CA HIS A 2 23.17 1.70 24.96
C HIS A 2 23.51 2.02 23.51
N VAL A 3 22.56 1.79 22.62
CA VAL A 3 22.72 2.06 21.20
C VAL A 3 22.41 3.55 21.01
N GLN A 4 23.32 4.31 20.41
CA GLN A 4 23.13 5.74 20.09
C GLN A 4 23.02 5.92 18.58
N LEU A 5 22.20 6.86 18.10
CA LEU A 5 21.97 7.09 16.66
C LEU A 5 23.24 7.50 15.90
N GLU A 6 24.05 8.35 16.53
CA GLU A 6 25.38 8.74 16.03
C GLU A 6 26.43 7.63 16.26
N GLY A 7 26.03 6.51 16.85
CA GLY A 7 26.87 5.34 17.07
C GLY A 7 27.28 4.70 15.75
N SER A 8 28.49 4.16 15.72
CA SER A 8 29.01 3.52 14.51
C SER A 8 28.31 2.20 14.18
N ILE A 9 28.05 1.95 12.89
CA ILE A 9 27.52 0.65 12.43
C ILE A 9 28.48 -0.52 12.68
N LYS A 10 29.77 -0.27 13.00
CA LYS A 10 30.72 -1.32 13.42
C LYS A 10 30.32 -1.99 14.74
N ASN A 11 29.55 -1.29 15.56
CA ASN A 11 29.06 -1.82 16.82
C ASN A 11 27.78 -2.65 16.64
N LEU A 12 27.25 -2.71 15.40
CA LEU A 12 26.18 -3.64 15.04
C LEU A 12 26.77 -5.01 14.74
N ASN A 13 26.00 -6.06 15.01
CA ASN A 13 26.37 -7.45 14.72
C ASN A 13 26.22 -7.78 13.22
N LEU A 14 26.83 -6.98 12.35
CA LEU A 14 26.88 -7.16 10.90
C LEU A 14 28.13 -7.94 10.50
N SER A 15 28.02 -8.74 9.44
CA SER A 15 29.17 -9.38 8.83
C SER A 15 30.17 -8.35 8.33
N VAL A 16 31.47 -8.72 8.36
CA VAL A 16 32.57 -7.85 7.89
C VAL A 16 32.33 -7.34 6.47
N ARG A 17 31.73 -8.18 5.61
CA ARG A 17 31.37 -7.81 4.24
C ARG A 17 30.31 -6.70 4.22
N SER A 18 29.21 -6.88 4.96
CA SER A 18 28.11 -5.92 5.04
C SER A 18 28.60 -4.59 5.62
N THR A 19 29.35 -4.64 6.73
CA THR A 19 29.96 -3.46 7.36
C THR A 19 30.87 -2.71 6.40
N ASN A 20 31.82 -3.40 5.74
CA ASN A 20 32.74 -2.75 4.82
C ASN A 20 32.05 -2.19 3.58
N ALA A 21 31.00 -2.85 3.07
CA ALA A 21 30.23 -2.36 1.93
C ALA A 21 29.47 -1.08 2.26
N LEU A 22 28.79 -1.04 3.41
CA LEU A 22 28.08 0.14 3.91
C LEU A 22 29.06 1.31 4.13
N TYR A 23 30.22 1.04 4.74
CA TYR A 23 31.27 2.05 4.95
C TYR A 23 31.79 2.66 3.66
N ARG A 24 32.01 1.85 2.62
CA ARG A 24 32.42 2.35 1.30
C ARG A 24 31.33 3.18 0.62
N ALA A 25 30.07 2.87 0.90
CA ALA A 25 28.91 3.63 0.43
C ALA A 25 28.65 4.92 1.23
N GLY A 26 29.46 5.21 2.26
CA GLY A 26 29.33 6.40 3.09
C GLY A 26 28.41 6.24 4.30
N ILE A 27 27.82 5.06 4.49
CA ILE A 27 26.93 4.74 5.62
C ILE A 27 27.82 4.30 6.80
N LYS A 28 28.01 5.18 7.79
CA LYS A 28 28.96 4.96 8.90
C LYS A 28 28.29 4.92 10.26
N THR A 29 27.19 5.66 10.43
CA THR A 29 26.41 5.74 11.66
C THR A 29 25.10 4.96 11.55
N ILE A 30 24.50 4.68 12.70
CA ILE A 30 23.18 4.04 12.78
C ILE A 30 22.12 4.94 12.15
N LYS A 31 22.24 6.26 12.33
CA LYS A 31 21.39 7.25 11.67
C LYS A 31 21.50 7.16 10.14
N ASP A 32 22.71 7.16 9.59
CA ASP A 32 22.91 7.03 8.13
C ASP A 32 22.21 5.78 7.58
N LEU A 33 22.29 4.67 8.32
CA LEU A 33 21.71 3.39 7.92
C LEU A 33 20.16 3.41 7.95
N LEU A 34 19.58 4.09 8.94
CA LEU A 34 18.13 4.24 9.08
C LEU A 34 17.55 5.21 8.03
N ASP A 35 18.24 6.31 7.76
CA ASP A 35 17.83 7.33 6.78
C ASP A 35 18.03 6.87 5.32
N THR A 36 18.90 5.89 5.07
CA THR A 36 19.16 5.41 3.72
C THR A 36 17.96 4.57 3.21
N PRO A 37 17.33 4.95 2.08
CA PRO A 37 16.21 4.21 1.53
C PRO A 37 16.66 2.84 1.02
N GLN A 38 15.75 1.87 1.10
CA GLN A 38 16.05 0.46 0.82
C GLN A 38 16.62 0.25 -0.60
N ASN A 39 16.01 0.92 -1.59
CA ASN A 39 16.43 0.87 -2.99
C ASN A 39 17.89 1.33 -3.23
N SER A 40 18.44 2.14 -2.33
CA SER A 40 19.81 2.65 -2.42
C SER A 40 20.78 1.66 -1.80
N ILE A 41 20.38 0.97 -0.73
CA ILE A 41 21.15 -0.13 -0.14
C ILE A 41 21.31 -1.28 -1.14
N GLU A 42 20.26 -1.64 -1.87
CA GLU A 42 20.28 -2.72 -2.88
C GLU A 42 21.27 -2.46 -4.03
N LYS A 43 21.55 -1.18 -4.31
CA LYS A 43 22.49 -0.76 -5.36
C LYS A 43 23.94 -0.71 -4.89
N ILE A 44 24.21 -0.92 -3.60
CA ILE A 44 25.58 -0.88 -3.07
C ILE A 44 26.38 -2.06 -3.62
N TYR A 45 27.47 -1.74 -4.33
CA TYR A 45 28.36 -2.73 -4.91
C TYR A 45 28.92 -3.69 -3.85
N GLY A 46 28.75 -4.99 -4.12
CA GLY A 46 29.27 -6.06 -3.28
C GLY A 46 28.31 -6.55 -2.19
N LEU A 47 27.09 -6.01 -2.08
CA LEU A 47 26.03 -6.62 -1.27
C LEU A 47 25.34 -7.73 -2.07
N GLY A 48 25.33 -8.95 -1.51
CA GLY A 48 24.52 -10.06 -2.02
C GLY A 48 23.29 -10.27 -1.15
N VAL A 49 22.36 -11.14 -1.59
CA VAL A 49 21.09 -11.41 -0.91
C VAL A 49 21.24 -11.68 0.60
N LYS A 50 22.25 -12.48 1.00
CA LYS A 50 22.49 -12.78 2.42
C LYS A 50 22.87 -11.54 3.23
N SER A 51 23.73 -10.68 2.68
CA SER A 51 24.14 -9.42 3.31
C SER A 51 22.96 -8.44 3.38
N LEU A 52 22.11 -8.39 2.36
CA LEU A 52 20.92 -7.54 2.36
C LEU A 52 19.93 -7.97 3.44
N ASN A 53 19.63 -9.27 3.54
CA ASN A 53 18.73 -9.79 4.57
C ASN A 53 19.26 -9.50 5.98
N GLU A 54 20.56 -9.69 6.20
CA GLU A 54 21.23 -9.37 7.46
C GLU A 54 21.06 -7.88 7.82
N ILE A 55 21.31 -6.99 6.86
CA ILE A 55 21.16 -5.54 7.03
C ILE A 55 19.71 -5.17 7.35
N TYR A 56 18.75 -5.74 6.63
CA TYR A 56 17.32 -5.45 6.85
C TYR A 56 16.81 -5.94 8.19
N SER A 57 17.17 -7.15 8.62
CA SER A 57 16.78 -7.64 9.94
C SER A 57 17.32 -6.75 11.07
N ILE A 58 18.57 -6.29 10.96
CA ILE A 58 19.14 -5.36 11.94
C ILE A 58 18.45 -4.00 11.87
N ARG A 59 18.17 -3.49 10.66
CA ARG A 59 17.49 -2.21 10.48
C ARG A 59 16.10 -2.20 11.11
N GLU A 60 15.33 -3.28 10.93
CA GLU A 60 14.02 -3.43 11.58
C GLU A 60 14.14 -3.50 13.11
N ASN A 61 15.10 -4.26 13.63
CA ASN A 61 15.34 -4.30 15.07
C ASN A 61 15.74 -2.92 15.64
N LEU A 62 16.54 -2.14 14.91
CA LEU A 62 16.93 -0.79 15.32
C LEU A 62 15.73 0.16 15.30
N LYS A 63 14.87 0.10 14.28
CA LYS A 63 13.62 0.88 14.24
C LYS A 63 12.75 0.64 15.47
N LEU A 64 12.59 -0.62 15.88
CA LEU A 64 11.83 -0.98 17.10
C LEU A 64 12.43 -0.38 18.38
N ILE A 65 13.76 -0.26 18.45
CA ILE A 65 14.46 0.29 19.62
C ILE A 65 14.33 1.82 19.68
N TYR A 66 14.38 2.51 18.53
CA TYR A 66 14.41 3.97 18.43
C TYR A 66 13.04 4.59 18.19
N ASN A 67 12.02 4.03 18.80
CA ASN A 67 10.59 4.21 18.52
C ASN A 67 10.02 5.64 18.73
N HIS A 68 10.73 6.74 18.44
CA HIS A 68 10.15 8.09 18.41
C HIS A 68 10.93 9.27 17.77
N ASP A 69 12.07 9.12 17.08
CA ASP A 69 12.83 10.28 16.54
C ASP A 69 13.25 10.20 15.06
N PHE A 70 12.90 9.13 14.35
CA PHE A 70 12.89 9.18 12.89
C PHE A 70 11.48 9.51 12.48
N GLU A 71 11.32 10.59 11.75
CA GLU A 71 10.17 10.76 10.87
C GLU A 71 10.19 9.51 10.00
N VAL A 72 9.35 8.54 10.36
CA VAL A 72 9.13 7.35 9.54
C VAL A 72 8.78 7.95 8.20
N ILE A 73 9.66 7.84 7.23
CA ILE A 73 9.24 7.92 5.84
C ILE A 73 8.34 6.70 5.73
N GLU A 74 7.08 6.87 6.09
CA GLU A 74 6.04 5.94 5.75
C GLU A 74 6.28 5.73 4.26
N GLU A 75 6.60 4.49 3.86
CA GLU A 75 6.12 4.08 2.56
C GLU A 75 4.63 4.39 2.66
N HIS A 76 4.21 5.55 2.13
CA HIS A 76 2.83 5.99 2.17
C HIS A 76 2.02 4.78 1.79
N LEU A 77 1.29 4.22 2.77
CA LEU A 77 0.50 3.03 2.55
C LEU A 77 -0.37 3.36 1.35
N LYS A 78 -0.20 2.62 0.26
CA LYS A 78 -1.05 2.85 -0.90
C LYS A 78 -2.45 2.44 -0.45
N THR A 79 -3.34 3.41 -0.40
CA THR A 79 -4.75 3.20 -0.08
C THR A 79 -5.60 3.39 -1.33
N PHE A 80 -6.83 2.90 -1.28
CA PHE A 80 -7.82 3.11 -2.33
C PHE A 80 -9.23 3.12 -1.72
N ILE A 81 -10.14 3.86 -2.32
CA ILE A 81 -11.57 3.81 -1.97
C ILE A 81 -12.20 2.62 -2.69
N TYR A 82 -12.96 1.79 -1.96
CA TYR A 82 -13.65 0.64 -2.54
C TYR A 82 -15.09 0.98 -2.94
N ASN A 83 -15.81 -0.02 -3.47
CA ASN A 83 -17.17 0.12 -3.97
C ASN A 83 -18.18 0.51 -2.88
N ASP A 84 -17.83 0.35 -1.61
CA ASP A 84 -18.63 0.78 -0.46
C ASP A 84 -18.25 2.17 0.06
N GLY A 85 -17.36 2.88 -0.64
CA GLY A 85 -16.91 4.24 -0.32
C GLY A 85 -15.97 4.33 0.90
N LEU A 86 -15.52 3.20 1.46
CA LEU A 86 -14.53 3.20 2.53
C LEU A 86 -13.10 3.17 1.96
N GLU A 87 -12.15 3.73 2.71
CA GLU A 87 -10.73 3.69 2.36
C GLU A 87 -10.11 2.39 2.88
N TYR A 88 -9.39 1.69 2.02
CA TYR A 88 -8.72 0.43 2.32
C TYR A 88 -7.24 0.52 2.01
N ILE A 89 -6.44 -0.23 2.77
CA ILE A 89 -5.05 -0.48 2.41
C ILE A 89 -5.04 -1.37 1.17
N ASP A 90 -4.38 -0.90 0.12
CA ASP A 90 -4.26 -1.62 -1.14
C ASP A 90 -3.31 -2.81 -0.98
N ILE A 91 -3.61 -3.88 -1.70
CA ILE A 91 -2.88 -5.14 -1.61
C ILE A 91 -2.02 -5.28 -2.86
N LYS A 92 -0.71 -5.50 -2.68
CA LYS A 92 0.18 -5.75 -3.83
C LYS A 92 -0.25 -7.04 -4.52
N LEU A 93 -0.13 -7.08 -5.84
CA LEU A 93 -0.45 -8.26 -6.66
C LEU A 93 0.31 -9.51 -6.20
N GLU A 94 1.50 -9.33 -5.63
CA GLU A 94 2.37 -10.38 -5.08
C GLU A 94 1.77 -11.07 -3.86
N ASP A 95 0.95 -10.35 -3.09
CA ASP A 95 0.35 -10.82 -1.84
C ASP A 95 -1.05 -11.41 -2.04
N LEU A 96 -1.62 -11.33 -3.25
CA LEU A 96 -2.95 -11.85 -3.58
C LEU A 96 -3.00 -13.37 -3.81
N GLY A 97 -1.88 -14.08 -3.67
CA GLY A 97 -1.85 -15.55 -3.78
C GLY A 97 -2.24 -16.11 -5.15
N LEU A 98 -2.12 -15.31 -6.22
CA LEU A 98 -2.46 -15.71 -7.59
C LEU A 98 -1.53 -16.79 -8.15
N SER A 99 -2.07 -17.62 -9.04
CA SER A 99 -1.27 -18.54 -9.83
C SER A 99 -0.19 -17.78 -10.60
N ARG A 100 0.96 -18.45 -10.80
CA ARG A 100 2.10 -17.88 -11.56
C ARG A 100 1.68 -17.39 -12.95
N ARG A 101 0.68 -18.00 -13.58
CA ARG A 101 0.15 -17.56 -14.87
C ARG A 101 -0.59 -16.23 -14.74
N SER A 102 -1.60 -16.15 -13.88
CA SER A 102 -2.44 -14.96 -13.72
C SER A 102 -1.63 -13.76 -13.25
N TYR A 103 -0.76 -13.97 -12.24
CA TYR A 103 0.19 -12.98 -11.78
C TYR A 103 1.07 -12.42 -12.92
N ASN A 104 1.70 -13.30 -13.72
CA ASN A 104 2.61 -12.85 -14.78
C ASN A 104 1.89 -12.18 -15.96
N CYS A 105 0.62 -12.49 -16.19
CA CYS A 105 -0.17 -11.79 -17.20
C CYS A 105 -0.50 -10.38 -16.72
N LEU A 106 -1.00 -10.24 -15.49
CA LEU A 106 -1.35 -8.97 -14.88
C LEU A 106 -0.14 -8.04 -14.71
N LYS A 107 0.98 -8.56 -14.19
CA LYS A 107 2.23 -7.78 -14.03
C LYS A 107 2.77 -7.24 -15.36
N ARG A 108 2.66 -8.01 -16.46
CA ARG A 108 3.06 -7.55 -17.80
C ARG A 108 2.14 -6.48 -18.38
N SER A 109 0.86 -6.52 -17.99
CA SER A 109 -0.11 -5.46 -18.29
C SER A 109 -0.02 -4.27 -17.35
N LYS A 110 1.03 -4.18 -16.52
CA LYS A 110 1.27 -3.09 -15.56
C LYS A 110 0.20 -2.98 -14.48
N VAL A 111 -0.44 -4.09 -14.13
CA VAL A 111 -1.28 -4.19 -12.93
C VAL A 111 -0.38 -4.67 -11.79
N PHE A 112 -0.29 -3.89 -10.72
CA PHE A 112 0.59 -4.13 -9.57
C PHE A 112 -0.16 -4.21 -8.25
N TYR A 113 -1.40 -3.73 -8.20
CA TYR A 113 -2.21 -3.69 -6.99
C TYR A 113 -3.63 -4.23 -7.20
N PHE A 114 -4.31 -4.54 -6.10
CA PHE A 114 -5.68 -5.03 -6.12
C PHE A 114 -6.66 -3.99 -6.67
N SER A 115 -6.52 -2.72 -6.27
CA SER A 115 -7.35 -1.61 -6.78
C SER A 115 -7.38 -1.55 -8.31
N GLU A 116 -6.20 -1.64 -8.94
CA GLU A 116 -5.99 -1.64 -10.39
C GLU A 116 -6.59 -2.88 -11.07
N LEU A 117 -6.56 -4.03 -10.41
CA LEU A 117 -7.22 -5.26 -10.89
C LEU A 117 -8.75 -5.16 -10.73
N ASN A 118 -9.23 -4.51 -9.68
CA ASN A 118 -10.63 -4.44 -9.32
C ASN A 118 -11.46 -3.70 -10.38
N ILE A 119 -10.90 -2.61 -10.93
CA ILE A 119 -11.55 -1.78 -11.95
C ILE A 119 -11.62 -2.43 -13.34
N LEU A 120 -10.81 -3.46 -13.60
CA LEU A 120 -10.80 -4.13 -14.91
C LEU A 120 -12.06 -4.99 -15.11
N SER A 121 -12.72 -4.79 -16.24
CA SER A 121 -13.83 -5.62 -16.69
C SER A 121 -13.35 -7.00 -17.15
N ASP A 122 -14.28 -7.97 -17.22
CA ASP A 122 -13.99 -9.29 -17.77
C ASP A 122 -13.44 -9.21 -19.21
N GLU A 123 -13.96 -8.27 -20.00
CA GLU A 123 -13.54 -8.04 -21.38
C GLU A 123 -12.11 -7.51 -21.44
N ASP A 124 -11.74 -6.59 -20.54
CA ASP A 124 -10.39 -6.03 -20.48
C ASP A 124 -9.37 -7.06 -20.01
N LEU A 125 -9.75 -7.91 -19.06
CA LEU A 125 -8.94 -9.05 -18.63
C LEU A 125 -8.71 -10.04 -19.78
N MET A 126 -9.74 -10.32 -20.59
CA MET A 126 -9.63 -11.22 -21.74
C MET A 126 -8.79 -10.66 -22.89
N LYS A 127 -8.59 -9.32 -22.96
CA LYS A 127 -7.67 -8.68 -23.92
C LYS A 127 -6.20 -8.84 -23.52
N ILE A 128 -5.90 -9.19 -22.26
CA ILE A 128 -4.52 -9.36 -21.80
C ILE A 128 -3.89 -10.56 -22.51
N ARG A 129 -2.71 -10.34 -23.09
CA ARG A 129 -1.97 -11.39 -23.81
C ARG A 129 -1.72 -12.60 -22.92
N ASN A 130 -2.14 -13.78 -23.39
CA ASN A 130 -2.05 -15.06 -22.67
C ASN A 130 -2.91 -15.14 -21.38
N PHE A 131 -3.83 -14.21 -21.19
CA PHE A 131 -4.89 -14.36 -20.20
C PHE A 131 -6.00 -15.25 -20.79
N GLY A 132 -6.57 -16.14 -19.98
CA GLY A 132 -7.55 -17.11 -20.47
C GLY A 132 -8.61 -17.43 -19.43
N ILE A 133 -9.58 -18.25 -19.81
CA ILE A 133 -10.79 -18.54 -19.00
C ILE A 133 -10.45 -19.02 -17.59
N SER A 134 -9.42 -19.87 -17.44
CA SER A 134 -8.98 -20.33 -16.11
C SER A 134 -8.44 -19.20 -15.24
N SER A 135 -7.66 -18.28 -15.83
CA SER A 135 -7.18 -17.08 -15.14
C SER A 135 -8.33 -16.14 -14.80
N LEU A 136 -9.31 -15.96 -15.69
CA LEU A 136 -10.48 -15.14 -15.43
C LEU A 136 -11.30 -15.69 -14.24
N ARG A 137 -11.55 -17.00 -14.23
CA ARG A 137 -12.26 -17.65 -13.11
C ARG A 137 -11.49 -17.50 -11.79
N GLU A 138 -10.16 -17.60 -11.84
CA GLU A 138 -9.31 -17.37 -10.67
C GLU A 138 -9.45 -15.94 -10.15
N ILE A 139 -9.42 -14.92 -11.03
CA ILE A 139 -9.60 -13.52 -10.62
C ILE A 139 -10.99 -13.28 -10.03
N LYS A 140 -12.05 -13.86 -10.62
CA LYS A 140 -13.41 -13.75 -10.05
C LYS A 140 -13.47 -14.36 -8.65
N GLY A 141 -12.95 -15.56 -8.48
CA GLY A 141 -12.87 -16.21 -7.17
C GLY A 141 -11.99 -15.46 -6.17
N LEU A 142 -10.96 -14.76 -6.63
CA LEU A 142 -10.16 -13.86 -5.78
C LEU A 142 -10.99 -12.66 -5.31
N LYS A 143 -11.68 -11.96 -6.22
CA LYS A 143 -12.51 -10.78 -5.88
C LYS A 143 -13.62 -11.11 -4.87
N GLU A 144 -14.12 -12.35 -4.87
CA GLU A 144 -15.13 -12.81 -3.89
C GLU A 144 -14.54 -13.14 -2.51
N LYS A 145 -13.25 -13.50 -2.43
CA LYS A 145 -12.60 -14.01 -1.22
C LYS A 145 -11.62 -13.04 -0.57
N VAL A 146 -11.27 -11.97 -1.26
CA VAL A 146 -10.29 -11.00 -0.76
C VAL A 146 -10.84 -10.31 0.47
N GLU A 147 -10.05 -10.34 1.55
CA GLU A 147 -10.33 -9.60 2.77
C GLU A 147 -9.54 -8.28 2.70
N LEU A 148 -10.27 -7.18 2.57
CA LEU A 148 -9.67 -5.85 2.54
C LEU A 148 -9.56 -5.31 3.97
N LYS A 149 -8.42 -4.68 4.28
CA LYS A 149 -8.20 -4.04 5.57
C LYS A 149 -8.53 -2.56 5.46
N GLU A 150 -9.57 -2.12 6.16
CA GLU A 150 -9.95 -0.71 6.24
C GLU A 150 -8.77 0.12 6.75
N TYR A 151 -8.51 1.23 6.06
CA TYR A 151 -7.54 2.21 6.47
C TYR A 151 -8.22 3.22 7.39
N ASN A 152 -8.04 3.02 8.68
CA ASN A 152 -8.46 4.00 9.68
C ASN A 152 -7.34 5.02 9.84
N ARG A 153 -7.53 6.24 9.32
CA ARG A 153 -6.72 7.37 9.76
C ARG A 153 -6.97 7.53 11.24
N ASN A 154 -5.95 7.32 12.07
CA ASN A 154 -6.02 7.69 13.47
C ASN A 154 -6.05 9.22 13.56
N ASN A 155 -7.23 9.82 13.37
CA ASN A 155 -7.53 11.20 13.65
C ASN A 155 -9.03 11.29 13.95
N ASP A 156 -9.38 11.73 15.16
CA ASP A 156 -10.73 12.02 15.68
C ASP A 156 -11.56 13.03 14.82
N LYS A 157 -11.15 13.32 13.57
CA LYS A 157 -11.80 14.24 12.63
C LYS A 157 -12.27 13.58 11.33
N ASP A 158 -11.64 12.48 10.91
CA ASP A 158 -11.94 11.84 9.62
C ASP A 158 -13.11 10.83 9.72
N GLU A 159 -13.39 10.31 10.92
CA GLU A 159 -14.60 9.51 11.19
C GLU A 159 -15.89 10.26 10.85
N ASP A 160 -15.91 11.58 11.00
CA ASP A 160 -17.11 12.40 10.81
C ASP A 160 -17.42 12.66 9.32
N GLU A 161 -16.41 12.69 8.44
CA GLU A 161 -16.62 12.94 7.00
C GLU A 161 -17.12 11.69 6.27
N ILE A 162 -16.55 10.52 6.56
CA ILE A 162 -17.03 9.25 6.00
C ILE A 162 -18.45 8.96 6.47
N LYS A 163 -18.79 9.31 7.72
CA LYS A 163 -20.16 9.20 8.24
C LYS A 163 -21.16 10.14 7.55
N LEU A 164 -20.77 11.09 6.68
CA LEU A 164 -21.73 11.97 5.98
C LEU A 164 -22.53 11.27 4.89
N LEU A 165 -21.95 10.27 4.23
CA LEU A 165 -22.66 9.39 3.32
C LEU A 165 -22.87 8.07 4.04
N ASP A 166 -24.11 7.64 4.21
CA ASP A 166 -24.37 6.36 4.86
C ASP A 166 -24.09 5.16 3.94
N SER A 167 -24.27 3.94 4.45
CA SER A 167 -24.05 2.72 3.65
C SER A 167 -24.98 2.61 2.43
N SER A 168 -26.17 3.22 2.48
CA SER A 168 -27.15 3.25 1.39
C SER A 168 -26.74 4.24 0.32
N ASP A 169 -26.31 5.45 0.70
CA ASP A 169 -25.83 6.50 -0.21
C ASP A 169 -24.63 6.01 -1.01
N ARG A 170 -23.69 5.34 -0.33
CA ARG A 170 -22.49 4.81 -0.98
C ARG A 170 -22.81 3.69 -1.95
N LYS A 171 -23.72 2.77 -1.58
CA LYS A 171 -24.21 1.73 -2.51
C LYS A 171 -24.92 2.32 -3.72
N PHE A 172 -25.70 3.38 -3.52
CA PHE A 172 -26.39 4.06 -4.60
C PHE A 172 -25.39 4.73 -5.56
N ILE A 173 -24.42 5.48 -5.05
CA ILE A 173 -23.38 6.12 -5.87
C ILE A 173 -22.55 5.06 -6.61
N ALA A 174 -22.19 3.95 -5.97
CA ALA A 174 -21.47 2.85 -6.61
C ALA A 174 -22.29 2.20 -7.75
N GLU A 175 -23.60 2.04 -7.57
CA GLU A 175 -24.46 1.47 -8.60
C GLU A 175 -24.64 2.44 -9.78
N VAL A 176 -24.83 3.72 -9.49
CA VAL A 176 -24.96 4.77 -10.52
C VAL A 176 -23.65 4.91 -11.32
N THR A 177 -22.51 4.97 -10.65
CA THR A 177 -21.19 5.07 -11.29
C THR A 177 -20.90 3.86 -12.18
N ARG A 178 -21.28 2.66 -11.73
CA ARG A 178 -21.20 1.43 -12.52
C ARG A 178 -22.07 1.48 -13.77
N ILE A 179 -23.32 1.94 -13.65
CA ILE A 179 -24.25 2.07 -14.80
C ILE A 179 -23.72 3.07 -15.82
N LEU A 180 -23.18 4.19 -15.34
CA LEU A 180 -22.70 5.29 -16.19
C LEU A 180 -21.27 5.07 -16.71
N GLY A 181 -20.59 4.00 -16.28
CA GLY A 181 -19.19 3.74 -16.65
C GLY A 181 -18.23 4.81 -16.12
N LEU A 182 -18.57 5.43 -15.00
CA LEU A 182 -17.79 6.48 -14.36
C LEU A 182 -16.88 5.89 -13.28
N ASP A 183 -15.76 6.57 -13.02
CA ASP A 183 -14.92 6.26 -11.88
C ASP A 183 -15.65 6.64 -10.58
N ALA A 184 -15.99 5.64 -9.78
CA ALA A 184 -16.66 5.83 -8.51
C ALA A 184 -15.86 6.75 -7.58
N TYR A 185 -14.52 6.67 -7.62
CA TYR A 185 -13.65 7.52 -6.80
C TYR A 185 -13.80 9.00 -7.14
N ALA A 186 -13.72 9.35 -8.44
CA ALA A 186 -13.90 10.72 -8.90
C ALA A 186 -15.29 11.27 -8.52
N VAL A 187 -16.33 10.43 -8.58
CA VAL A 187 -17.68 10.84 -8.20
C VAL A 187 -17.81 11.04 -6.69
N PHE A 188 -17.29 10.11 -5.87
CA PHE A 188 -17.32 10.26 -4.40
C PHE A 188 -16.56 11.50 -3.93
N THR A 189 -15.35 11.72 -4.45
CA THR A 189 -14.53 12.89 -4.11
C THR A 189 -15.22 14.19 -4.52
N THR A 190 -15.74 14.28 -5.74
CA THR A 190 -16.47 15.47 -6.20
C THR A 190 -17.70 15.74 -5.34
N ILE A 191 -18.48 14.71 -4.97
CA ILE A 191 -19.67 14.88 -4.13
C ILE A 191 -19.27 15.37 -2.73
N LEU A 192 -18.24 14.79 -2.13
CA LEU A 192 -17.76 15.19 -0.80
C LEU A 192 -17.11 16.57 -0.79
N GLU A 193 -16.55 17.03 -1.91
CA GLU A 193 -15.99 18.37 -2.05
C GLU A 193 -17.08 19.43 -2.24
N GLU A 194 -18.05 19.18 -3.11
CA GLU A 194 -19.09 20.16 -3.49
C GLU A 194 -20.27 20.23 -2.50
N TYR A 195 -20.66 19.09 -1.91
CA TYR A 195 -21.90 18.99 -1.11
C TYR A 195 -21.63 18.78 0.38
N ARG A 196 -20.38 18.97 0.83
CA ARG A 196 -19.95 18.74 2.22
C ARG A 196 -20.88 19.36 3.26
N ASP A 197 -21.16 20.64 3.11
CA ASP A 197 -21.89 21.42 4.13
C ASP A 197 -23.38 21.01 4.17
N GLN A 198 -23.96 20.72 3.01
CA GLN A 198 -25.35 20.25 2.90
C GLN A 198 -25.51 18.84 3.48
N LEU A 199 -24.53 17.95 3.24
CA LEU A 199 -24.53 16.60 3.81
C LEU A 199 -24.43 16.65 5.35
N LYS A 200 -23.69 17.64 5.90
CA LYS A 200 -23.64 17.88 7.34
C LYS A 200 -24.99 18.33 7.89
N GLU A 201 -25.64 19.30 7.24
CA GLU A 201 -26.97 19.78 7.64
C GLU A 201 -28.01 18.66 7.60
N ILE A 202 -28.02 17.81 6.56
CA ILE A 202 -28.96 16.69 6.44
C ILE A 202 -28.77 15.69 7.60
N LYS A 203 -27.52 15.36 7.95
CA LYS A 203 -27.20 14.45 9.06
C LYS A 203 -27.60 15.01 10.42
N GLU A 204 -27.45 16.31 10.63
CA GLU A 204 -27.83 17.00 11.87
C GLU A 204 -29.35 17.17 12.00
N SER A 205 -30.09 17.12 10.88
CA SER A 205 -31.55 17.34 10.83
C SER A 205 -32.39 16.10 11.18
N GLY A 206 -31.81 14.90 11.17
CA GLY A 206 -32.41 13.70 11.78
C GLY A 206 -33.70 13.15 11.13
N ASP A 207 -33.79 13.14 9.79
CA ASP A 207 -34.80 12.35 9.05
C ASP A 207 -34.21 11.00 8.57
#